data_AF-A0A858U3J6-F1
#
_entry.id   AF-A0A858U3J6-F1
#
_cell.length_a   1.000
_cell.length_b   1.000
_cell.length_c   1.000
_cell.angle_alpha   90.00
_cell.angle_beta   90.00
_cell.angle_gamma   90.00
#
_symmetry.space_group_name_H-M   'P 1'
#
loop_
_entity.id
_entity.type
_entity.pdbx_description
1 polymer ?
#
loop_
_entity_poly.entity_id
_entity_poly.type
_entity_poly.pdbx_seq_one_letter_code
_entity_poly.pdbx_strand_id
1 'polypeptide(L)'
;MGLFKNKKSPKDPWDEEIDQKVTLNDQLQFKDTARKTVKLKKVRTIIFFSLGAAAAAIVIGLAVGIKQTKEFLKLWDATANVVLSNEAKYDKEKNPNGILSWNENVTIEGRPEEIMESLFSNLNLTSNEKLKPLNFEIMQANMEATIANVILDLIDKDSLHFDIQIASKDKNPQFKVIRNFTIKTSKPTEITSTSEIVKHNSNSRVQASFNESWKLNFFTTNTYRYDDINNQNKIRIKEIIDNINSKKNLNYIDRSLLLQNEIVKNNYFFRLSREIVTTKEKSKLFFIPFKFTGDLTFAETDENGHELFEPEIVFNGGFFSLANNTIRIKGEKYEYGLYIPYLNPKEPHNEEIKNFKLKIDFVVEDQKT
;
A
#
# COMPACT_ATOMS: atom_id res chain seq x y z
N MET A 1 -59.47 8.14 12.42
CA MET A 1 -58.99 6.87 11.84
C MET A 1 -57.66 6.56 12.50
N GLY A 2 -57.62 5.75 13.55
CA GLY A 2 -57.38 4.30 13.50
C GLY A 2 -56.04 4.04 14.22
N LEU A 3 -56.05 3.70 15.52
CA LEU A 3 -55.75 2.36 16.09
C LEU A 3 -54.28 1.96 15.85
N PHE A 4 -53.44 1.79 16.87
CA PHE A 4 -53.34 0.54 17.64
C PHE A 4 -53.14 0.73 19.15
N LYS A 5 -53.93 -0.04 19.90
CA LYS A 5 -53.97 -0.20 21.36
C LYS A 5 -52.76 -1.01 21.87
N ASN A 6 -52.09 -0.53 22.92
CA ASN A 6 -51.31 -1.41 23.81
C ASN A 6 -52.30 -2.25 24.65
N LYS A 7 -52.47 -3.53 24.27
CA LYS A 7 -53.08 -4.54 25.13
C LYS A 7 -52.20 -4.69 26.38
N LYS A 8 -52.74 -4.37 27.56
CA LYS A 8 -52.22 -4.92 28.83
C LYS A 8 -52.36 -6.44 28.75
N SER A 9 -51.26 -7.15 29.00
CA SER A 9 -51.29 -8.61 29.15
C SER A 9 -52.28 -9.00 30.26
N PRO A 10 -53.00 -10.13 30.12
CA PRO A 10 -53.84 -10.64 31.20
C PRO A 10 -52.94 -10.92 32.41
N LYS A 11 -53.39 -10.55 33.63
CA LYS A 11 -52.79 -11.08 34.85
C LYS A 11 -53.08 -12.58 34.91
N ASP A 12 -52.08 -13.34 35.32
CA ASP A 12 -52.16 -14.80 35.43
C ASP A 12 -53.11 -15.18 36.58
N PRO A 13 -54.16 -15.99 36.38
CA PRO A 13 -55.06 -16.43 37.45
C PRO A 13 -54.37 -17.23 38.57
N TRP A 14 -53.12 -17.68 38.36
CA TRP A 14 -52.29 -18.30 39.40
C TRP A 14 -51.65 -17.30 40.39
N ASP A 15 -51.66 -16.00 40.08
CA ASP A 15 -51.09 -14.96 40.96
C ASP A 15 -52.05 -14.54 42.10
N GLU A 16 -53.32 -14.99 42.09
CA GLU A 16 -54.32 -14.62 43.13
C GLU A 16 -54.45 -15.63 44.28
N GLU A 17 -53.74 -16.77 44.28
CA GLU A 17 -53.94 -17.83 45.30
C GLU A 17 -52.71 -18.19 46.17
N ILE A 18 -51.57 -17.50 46.07
CA ILE A 18 -50.38 -17.78 46.91
C ILE A 18 -50.33 -16.91 48.19
N ASP A 19 -51.47 -16.40 48.67
CA ASP A 19 -51.54 -15.74 49.99
C ASP A 19 -52.05 -16.67 51.11
N GLN A 20 -52.10 -17.98 50.85
CA GLN A 20 -52.46 -18.96 51.88
C GLN A 20 -51.30 -19.90 52.26
N LYS A 21 -50.85 -19.70 53.50
CA LYS A 21 -50.14 -20.65 54.39
C LYS A 21 -48.68 -20.96 54.05
N VAL A 22 -47.82 -19.93 54.16
CA VAL A 22 -46.45 -20.17 54.63
C VAL A 22 -46.46 -20.05 56.15
N THR A 23 -46.21 -21.15 56.88
CA THR A 23 -46.14 -21.09 58.34
C THR A 23 -44.85 -20.38 58.78
N LEU A 24 -44.84 -19.79 59.99
CA LEU A 24 -43.64 -19.15 60.55
C LEU A 24 -42.42 -20.11 60.59
N ASN A 25 -42.68 -21.42 60.75
CA ASN A 25 -41.65 -22.45 60.71
C ASN A 25 -41.04 -22.64 59.31
N ASP A 26 -41.84 -22.61 58.25
CA ASP A 26 -41.32 -22.69 56.87
C ASP A 26 -40.48 -21.45 56.54
N GLN A 27 -40.91 -20.26 56.98
CA GLN A 27 -40.10 -19.04 56.82
C GLN A 27 -38.76 -19.15 57.54
N LEU A 28 -38.70 -19.72 58.74
CA LEU A 28 -37.45 -19.90 59.48
C LEU A 28 -36.54 -20.97 58.84
N GLN A 29 -37.10 -22.08 58.39
CA GLN A 29 -36.34 -23.20 57.80
C GLN A 29 -35.72 -22.83 56.45
N PHE A 30 -36.40 -22.03 55.62
CA PHE A 30 -35.90 -21.60 54.32
C PHE A 30 -35.16 -20.26 54.34
N LYS A 31 -35.18 -19.49 55.45
CA LYS A 31 -34.45 -18.21 55.58
C LYS A 31 -32.95 -18.38 55.45
N ASP A 32 -32.38 -19.44 56.01
CA ASP A 32 -30.93 -19.68 55.94
C ASP A 32 -30.52 -20.22 54.56
N THR A 33 -31.34 -21.06 53.94
CA THR A 33 -31.15 -21.53 52.56
C THR A 33 -31.29 -20.36 51.57
N ALA A 34 -32.30 -19.51 51.71
CA ALA A 34 -32.48 -18.31 50.90
C ALA A 34 -31.34 -17.31 51.10
N ARG A 35 -30.88 -17.07 52.34
CA ARG A 35 -29.70 -16.22 52.62
C ARG A 35 -28.44 -16.80 52.00
N LYS A 36 -28.21 -18.12 52.07
CA LYS A 36 -27.07 -18.79 51.42
C LYS A 36 -27.16 -18.67 49.90
N THR A 37 -28.32 -18.91 49.29
CA THR A 37 -28.52 -18.83 47.84
C THR A 37 -28.41 -17.39 47.32
N VAL A 38 -28.91 -16.40 48.05
CA VAL A 38 -28.75 -14.97 47.71
C VAL A 38 -27.29 -14.53 47.86
N LYS A 39 -26.59 -14.97 48.91
CA LYS A 39 -25.13 -14.72 49.05
C LYS A 39 -24.34 -15.40 47.94
N LEU A 40 -24.65 -16.65 47.57
CA LEU A 40 -23.99 -17.36 46.48
C LEU A 40 -24.25 -16.69 45.13
N LYS A 41 -25.48 -16.20 44.89
CA LYS A 41 -25.85 -15.45 43.69
C LYS A 41 -25.08 -14.13 43.63
N LYS A 42 -24.99 -13.37 44.72
CA LYS A 42 -24.17 -12.14 44.81
C LYS A 42 -22.69 -12.42 44.57
N VAL A 43 -22.12 -13.48 45.16
CA VAL A 43 -20.72 -13.87 44.96
C VAL A 43 -20.47 -14.29 43.51
N ARG A 44 -21.35 -15.11 42.91
CA ARG A 44 -21.26 -15.47 41.49
C ARG A 44 -21.37 -14.25 40.59
N THR A 45 -22.26 -13.30 40.88
CA THR A 45 -22.38 -12.04 40.13
C THR A 45 -21.11 -11.19 40.26
N ILE A 46 -20.53 -11.06 41.46
CA ILE A 46 -19.27 -10.35 41.67
C ILE A 46 -18.14 -11.03 40.89
N ILE A 47 -18.02 -12.36 40.97
CA ILE A 47 -17.02 -13.14 40.22
C ILE A 47 -17.20 -12.97 38.71
N PHE A 48 -18.44 -12.98 38.21
CA PHE A 48 -18.73 -12.79 36.79
C PHE A 48 -18.37 -11.37 36.31
N PHE A 49 -18.67 -10.34 37.12
CA PHE A 49 -18.29 -8.96 36.82
C PHE A 49 -16.78 -8.71 36.97
N SER A 50 -16.11 -9.34 37.94
CA SER A 50 -14.66 -9.19 38.11
C SER A 50 -13.86 -9.95 37.05
N LEU A 51 -14.32 -11.13 36.60
CA LEU A 51 -13.76 -11.82 35.43
C LEU A 51 -14.03 -11.05 34.14
N GLY A 52 -15.22 -10.48 33.97
CA GLY A 52 -15.54 -9.61 32.83
C GLY A 52 -14.69 -8.33 32.81
N ALA A 53 -14.49 -7.69 33.96
CA ALA A 53 -13.64 -6.51 34.10
C ALA A 53 -12.15 -6.84 33.93
N ALA A 54 -11.67 -7.99 34.41
CA ALA A 54 -10.30 -8.45 34.20
C ALA A 54 -10.04 -8.80 32.73
N ALA A 55 -10.98 -9.48 32.05
CA ALA A 55 -10.88 -9.73 30.62
C ALA A 55 -10.90 -8.42 29.82
N ALA A 56 -11.77 -7.47 30.16
CA ALA A 56 -11.79 -6.15 29.54
C ALA A 56 -10.50 -5.36 29.82
N ALA A 57 -9.95 -5.42 31.03
CA ALA A 57 -8.68 -4.77 31.39
C ALA A 57 -7.46 -5.43 30.71
N ILE A 58 -7.49 -6.75 30.46
CA ILE A 58 -6.47 -7.44 29.67
C ILE A 58 -6.59 -7.06 28.20
N VAL A 59 -7.81 -6.98 27.65
CA VAL A 59 -8.04 -6.56 26.25
C VAL A 59 -7.66 -5.09 26.06
N ILE A 60 -8.04 -4.19 26.98
CA ILE A 60 -7.64 -2.78 26.98
C ILE A 60 -6.13 -2.67 27.23
N GLY A 61 -5.57 -3.44 28.15
CA GLY A 61 -4.14 -3.49 28.43
C GLY A 61 -3.32 -4.02 27.24
N LEU A 62 -3.85 -4.96 26.47
CA LEU A 62 -3.27 -5.43 25.21
C LEU A 62 -3.43 -4.38 24.11
N ALA A 63 -4.61 -3.76 23.97
CA ALA A 63 -4.87 -2.73 22.97
C ALA A 63 -4.05 -1.44 23.21
N VAL A 64 -3.84 -1.06 24.47
CA VAL A 64 -3.00 0.07 24.90
C VAL A 64 -1.52 -0.32 24.94
N GLY A 65 -1.21 -1.60 25.20
CA GLY A 65 0.15 -2.14 25.28
C GLY A 65 0.78 -2.50 23.93
N ILE A 66 0.00 -2.64 22.86
CA ILE A 66 0.52 -2.68 21.49
C ILE A 66 1.04 -1.28 21.17
N LYS A 67 2.35 -1.07 21.34
CA LYS A 67 3.03 0.15 20.87
C LYS A 67 2.64 0.39 19.42
N GLN A 68 1.90 1.47 19.18
CA GLN A 68 1.52 1.90 17.85
C GLN A 68 2.80 2.10 17.04
N THR A 69 2.84 1.62 15.81
CA THR A 69 3.94 1.92 14.91
C THR A 69 3.98 3.43 14.75
N LYS A 70 5.13 4.05 15.00
CA LYS A 70 5.29 5.50 14.93
C LYS A 70 5.15 6.01 13.51
N GLU A 71 5.72 5.30 12.55
CA GLU A 71 5.60 5.58 11.12
C GLU A 71 5.18 4.32 10.36
N PHE A 72 4.02 4.39 9.70
CA PHE A 72 3.49 3.34 8.83
C PHE A 72 3.82 3.63 7.37
N LEU A 73 3.85 2.58 6.54
CA LEU A 73 3.83 2.75 5.09
C LEU A 73 2.50 3.39 4.67
N LYS A 74 2.60 4.56 4.03
CA LYS A 74 1.50 5.32 3.45
C LYS A 74 1.15 4.76 2.07
N LEU A 75 -0.13 4.52 1.86
CA LEU A 75 -0.68 4.24 0.54
C LEU A 75 -1.21 5.55 -0.04
N TRP A 76 -0.57 6.05 -1.11
CA TRP A 76 -1.05 7.23 -1.81
C TRP A 76 -2.29 6.89 -2.65
N ASP A 77 -3.34 7.68 -2.50
CA ASP A 77 -4.55 7.53 -3.31
C ASP A 77 -4.46 8.35 -4.61
N ALA A 78 -5.49 8.25 -5.47
CA ALA A 78 -5.55 8.95 -6.76
C ALA A 78 -5.70 10.49 -6.64
N THR A 79 -5.83 11.03 -5.43
CA THR A 79 -5.88 12.48 -5.18
C THR A 79 -4.50 13.05 -4.85
N ALA A 80 -3.53 12.21 -4.50
CA ALA A 80 -2.15 12.64 -4.29
C ALA A 80 -1.56 13.19 -5.60
N ASN A 81 -1.00 14.39 -5.55
CA ASN A 81 -0.24 14.95 -6.67
C ASN A 81 1.16 14.33 -6.70
N VAL A 82 1.26 13.16 -7.30
CA VAL A 82 2.53 12.44 -7.46
C VAL A 82 3.33 13.08 -8.59
N VAL A 83 4.65 13.14 -8.45
CA VAL A 83 5.57 13.57 -9.50
C VAL A 83 6.78 12.64 -9.52
N LEU A 84 7.40 12.45 -10.68
CA LEU A 84 8.65 11.71 -10.76
C LEU A 84 9.81 12.54 -10.22
N SER A 85 10.86 11.88 -9.74
CA SER A 85 12.05 12.53 -9.19
C SER A 85 12.65 13.54 -10.19
N ASN A 86 12.95 13.10 -11.40
CA ASN A 86 13.49 13.94 -12.47
C ASN A 86 12.60 15.15 -12.84
N GLU A 87 11.28 15.02 -12.76
CA GLU A 87 10.32 16.12 -13.01
C GLU A 87 10.28 17.12 -11.84
N ALA A 88 10.52 16.66 -10.62
CA ALA A 88 10.60 17.50 -9.44
C ALA A 88 11.95 18.22 -9.32
N LYS A 89 13.00 17.73 -9.98
CA LYS A 89 14.36 18.28 -9.92
C LYS A 89 14.42 19.66 -10.54
N TYR A 90 14.85 20.64 -9.75
CA TYR A 90 15.19 21.96 -10.23
C TYR A 90 16.49 21.91 -11.04
N ASP A 91 16.42 22.45 -12.25
CA ASP A 91 17.57 22.72 -13.11
C ASP A 91 17.32 24.07 -13.77
N LYS A 92 18.21 25.03 -13.57
CA LYS A 92 18.01 26.41 -14.04
C LYS A 92 17.76 26.50 -15.56
N GLU A 93 18.32 25.58 -16.34
CA GLU A 93 18.23 25.58 -17.80
C GLU A 93 17.14 24.63 -18.30
N LYS A 94 17.07 23.42 -17.74
CA LYS A 94 16.18 22.35 -18.23
C LYS A 94 14.83 22.31 -17.54
N ASN A 95 14.76 22.69 -16.26
CA ASN A 95 13.55 22.66 -15.45
C ASN A 95 13.54 23.77 -14.39
N PRO A 96 13.41 25.04 -14.80
CA PRO A 96 13.46 26.16 -13.86
C PRO A 96 12.28 26.20 -12.88
N ASN A 97 11.26 25.36 -13.10
CA ASN A 97 10.08 25.23 -12.24
C ASN A 97 10.15 24.04 -11.29
N GLY A 98 11.28 23.32 -11.26
CA GLY A 98 11.48 22.24 -10.30
C GLY A 98 11.38 22.72 -8.85
N ILE A 99 10.93 21.83 -7.97
CA ILE A 99 10.57 22.15 -6.57
C ILE A 99 11.72 21.89 -5.60
N LEU A 100 12.64 21.00 -5.97
CA LEU A 100 13.73 20.52 -5.13
C LEU A 100 15.02 20.45 -5.95
N SER A 101 16.14 20.93 -5.43
CA SER A 101 17.47 20.68 -5.99
C SER A 101 18.22 19.67 -5.12
N TRP A 102 19.10 18.87 -5.74
CA TRP A 102 20.04 17.97 -5.05
C TRP A 102 21.17 17.54 -5.99
N ASN A 103 22.24 17.01 -5.40
CA ASN A 103 23.35 16.39 -6.12
C ASN A 103 23.07 14.91 -6.39
N GLU A 104 22.87 14.53 -7.66
CA GLU A 104 22.55 13.16 -8.05
C GLU A 104 23.78 12.24 -8.13
N ASN A 105 24.99 12.81 -8.16
CA ASN A 105 26.23 12.07 -8.33
C ASN A 105 26.89 11.67 -6.99
N VAL A 106 26.10 11.66 -5.92
CA VAL A 106 26.59 11.40 -4.56
C VAL A 106 26.13 10.04 -4.09
N THR A 107 27.12 9.24 -3.67
CA THR A 107 26.91 7.99 -2.94
C THR A 107 27.00 8.27 -1.45
N ILE A 108 26.00 7.83 -0.69
CA ILE A 108 25.96 7.97 0.77
C ILE A 108 26.76 6.85 1.43
N GLU A 109 27.64 7.19 2.37
CA GLU A 109 28.46 6.21 3.07
C GLU A 109 27.65 5.36 4.05
N GLY A 110 27.76 4.04 3.91
CA GLY A 110 27.11 3.02 4.76
C GLY A 110 26.26 2.03 3.97
N ARG A 111 25.56 1.14 4.70
CA ARG A 111 24.56 0.23 4.13
C ARG A 111 23.16 0.88 4.11
N PRO A 112 22.25 0.49 3.19
CA PRO A 112 20.88 1.01 3.14
C PRO A 112 20.13 0.94 4.47
N GLU A 113 20.25 -0.16 5.22
CA GLU A 113 19.59 -0.35 6.52
C GLU A 113 20.10 0.63 7.60
N GLU A 114 21.39 0.98 7.58
CA GLU A 114 21.99 1.94 8.52
C GLU A 114 21.51 3.37 8.23
N ILE A 115 21.35 3.70 6.94
CA ILE A 115 20.82 4.99 6.50
C ILE A 115 19.34 5.08 6.85
N MET A 116 18.56 4.03 6.59
CA MET A 116 17.14 3.93 6.95
C MET A 116 16.89 4.23 8.44
N GLU A 117 17.69 3.67 9.36
CA GLU A 117 17.55 3.96 10.79
C GLU A 117 17.74 5.45 11.12
N SER A 118 18.66 6.12 10.42
CA SER A 118 18.86 7.56 10.54
C SER A 118 17.69 8.35 9.96
N LEU A 119 17.09 7.91 8.85
CA LEU A 119 15.89 8.53 8.27
C LEU A 119 14.72 8.50 9.26
N PHE A 120 14.47 7.35 9.90
CA PHE A 120 13.41 7.24 10.92
C PHE A 120 13.64 8.10 12.17
N SER A 121 14.90 8.42 12.46
CA SER A 121 15.26 9.28 13.59
C SER A 121 15.01 10.77 13.29
N ASN A 122 15.06 11.19 12.02
CA ASN A 122 14.72 12.54 11.57
C ASN A 122 14.11 12.52 10.16
N LEU A 123 12.78 12.64 10.07
CA LEU A 123 12.07 12.60 8.80
C LEU A 123 12.15 13.90 7.99
N ASN A 124 12.72 14.98 8.53
CA ASN A 124 12.84 16.22 7.78
C ASN A 124 13.99 16.09 6.76
N LEU A 125 13.68 16.25 5.47
CA LEU A 125 14.60 15.94 4.37
C LEU A 125 15.88 16.78 4.43
N THR A 126 15.76 18.09 4.64
CA THR A 126 16.88 19.03 4.54
C THR A 126 17.77 19.05 5.78
N SER A 127 17.24 18.65 6.94
CA SER A 127 18.00 18.58 8.19
C SER A 127 18.51 17.18 8.54
N ASN A 128 18.17 16.14 7.77
CA ASN A 128 18.64 14.79 8.03
C ASN A 128 20.16 14.69 7.80
N GLU A 129 20.91 14.28 8.83
CA GLU A 129 22.37 14.27 8.80
C GLU A 129 22.96 13.32 7.74
N LYS A 130 22.32 12.16 7.53
CA LYS A 130 22.75 11.20 6.52
C LYS A 130 22.51 11.68 5.09
N LEU A 131 21.56 12.60 4.89
CA LEU A 131 21.24 13.17 3.58
C LEU A 131 21.97 14.48 3.27
N LYS A 132 22.69 15.08 4.24
CA LYS A 132 23.48 16.31 4.03
C LYS A 132 24.36 16.28 2.77
N PRO A 133 25.04 15.16 2.41
CA PRO A 133 25.87 15.12 1.20
C PRO A 133 25.12 15.38 -0.11
N LEU A 134 23.79 15.16 -0.15
CA LEU A 134 22.96 15.41 -1.33
C LEU A 134 22.65 16.90 -1.54
N ASN A 135 22.93 17.75 -0.53
CA ASN A 135 22.66 19.19 -0.55
C ASN A 135 21.24 19.53 -1.04
N PHE A 136 20.22 18.98 -0.36
CA PHE A 136 18.83 19.25 -0.71
C PHE A 136 18.47 20.71 -0.45
N GLU A 137 17.94 21.40 -1.46
CA GLU A 137 17.38 22.75 -1.31
C GLU A 137 15.97 22.82 -1.88
N ILE A 138 15.06 23.40 -1.10
CA ILE A 138 13.67 23.63 -1.51
C ILE A 138 13.62 24.99 -2.21
N MET A 139 13.24 24.99 -3.49
CA MET A 139 13.31 26.19 -4.34
C MET A 139 12.14 27.16 -4.11
N GLN A 140 11.04 26.67 -3.54
CA GLN A 140 9.84 27.45 -3.28
C GLN A 140 9.77 27.86 -1.80
N ALA A 141 9.49 29.13 -1.55
CA ALA A 141 9.30 29.63 -0.20
C ALA A 141 8.11 28.95 0.49
N ASN A 142 8.15 28.88 1.83
CA ASN A 142 7.09 28.32 2.68
C ASN A 142 6.73 26.86 2.41
N MET A 143 7.63 26.07 1.79
CA MET A 143 7.45 24.62 1.66
C MET A 143 8.29 23.86 2.68
N GLU A 144 7.81 22.67 3.04
CA GLU A 144 8.54 21.69 3.84
C GLU A 144 8.56 20.35 3.13
N ALA A 145 9.72 19.69 3.17
CA ALA A 145 9.92 18.36 2.61
C ALA A 145 10.14 17.35 3.74
N THR A 146 9.29 16.33 3.79
CA THR A 146 9.35 15.24 4.76
C THR A 146 9.52 13.90 4.06
N ILE A 147 10.29 13.00 4.68
CA ILE A 147 10.53 11.64 4.23
C ILE A 147 9.33 10.78 4.62
N ALA A 148 8.87 9.95 3.68
CA ALA A 148 7.85 8.94 3.90
C ALA A 148 8.27 7.63 3.22
N ASN A 149 7.64 6.51 3.58
CA ASN A 149 7.77 5.22 2.88
C ASN A 149 9.21 4.81 2.57
N VAL A 150 10.01 4.55 3.61
CA VAL A 150 11.37 4.05 3.40
C VAL A 150 11.29 2.59 2.94
N ILE A 151 11.94 2.26 1.83
CA ILE A 151 11.90 0.94 1.18
C ILE A 151 13.33 0.52 0.85
N LEU A 152 13.72 -0.66 1.36
CA LEU A 152 14.98 -1.31 1.03
C LEU A 152 14.82 -2.13 -0.24
N ASP A 153 15.84 -2.11 -1.10
CA ASP A 153 15.84 -2.85 -2.35
C ASP A 153 16.77 -4.07 -2.28
N LEU A 154 16.19 -5.27 -2.43
CA LEU A 154 16.97 -6.51 -2.52
C LEU A 154 17.37 -6.86 -3.95
N ILE A 155 16.91 -6.08 -4.93
CA ILE A 155 17.26 -6.15 -6.34
C ILE A 155 18.52 -5.31 -6.58
N ASP A 156 18.43 -4.00 -6.38
CA ASP A 156 19.55 -3.06 -6.44
C ASP A 156 20.09 -2.82 -5.03
N LYS A 157 20.90 -3.76 -4.55
CA LYS A 157 21.29 -3.84 -3.13
C LYS A 157 22.04 -2.63 -2.59
N ASP A 158 22.60 -1.80 -3.45
CA ASP A 158 23.29 -0.56 -3.07
C ASP A 158 22.35 0.67 -3.07
N SER A 159 21.04 0.47 -3.18
CA SER A 159 20.04 1.53 -3.24
C SER A 159 19.12 1.54 -2.01
N LEU A 160 18.68 2.75 -1.64
CA LEU A 160 17.58 2.97 -0.71
C LEU A 160 16.54 3.84 -1.39
N HIS A 161 15.27 3.46 -1.30
CA HIS A 161 14.16 4.26 -1.82
C HIS A 161 13.37 4.89 -0.67
N PHE A 162 12.85 6.08 -0.90
CA PHE A 162 11.85 6.70 -0.03
C PHE A 162 10.99 7.66 -0.82
N ASP A 163 9.79 7.95 -0.31
CA ASP A 163 8.96 9.02 -0.84
C ASP A 163 9.33 10.36 -0.19
N ILE A 164 9.23 11.45 -0.94
CA ILE A 164 9.37 12.82 -0.42
C ILE A 164 8.02 13.50 -0.51
N GLN A 165 7.46 13.82 0.64
CA GLN A 165 6.24 14.60 0.79
C GLN A 165 6.60 16.09 0.89
N ILE A 166 6.15 16.89 -0.07
CA ILE A 166 6.32 18.35 -0.09
C ILE A 166 4.97 18.99 0.18
N ALA A 167 4.90 19.81 1.23
CA ALA A 167 3.68 20.52 1.63
C ALA A 167 3.96 22.02 1.80
N SER A 168 3.03 22.87 1.36
CA SER A 168 3.05 24.28 1.73
C SER A 168 2.62 24.46 3.19
N LYS A 169 3.19 25.47 3.87
CA LYS A 169 2.88 25.82 5.27
C LYS A 169 1.63 26.70 5.40
N ASP A 170 0.90 26.91 4.31
CA ASP A 170 -0.28 27.76 4.27
C ASP A 170 -1.53 27.04 4.81
N LYS A 171 -2.60 27.79 5.10
CA LYS A 171 -3.87 27.24 5.61
C LYS A 171 -4.52 26.18 4.70
N ASN A 172 -4.24 26.24 3.39
CA ASN A 172 -4.66 25.26 2.39
C ASN A 172 -3.39 24.62 1.78
N PRO A 173 -2.82 23.59 2.42
CA PRO A 173 -1.53 23.04 2.02
C PRO A 173 -1.64 22.46 0.61
N GLN A 174 -0.87 23.02 -0.33
CA GLN A 174 -0.60 22.31 -1.58
C GLN A 174 0.34 21.16 -1.26
N PHE A 175 0.01 19.99 -1.77
CA PHE A 175 0.69 18.74 -1.43
C PHE A 175 1.19 18.08 -2.72
N LYS A 176 2.47 17.70 -2.73
CA LYS A 176 3.10 16.91 -3.79
C LYS A 176 3.89 15.76 -3.19
N VAL A 177 3.96 14.64 -3.92
CA VAL A 177 4.75 13.46 -3.52
C VAL A 177 5.72 13.11 -4.63
N ILE A 178 7.01 13.14 -4.33
CA ILE A 178 8.01 12.51 -5.17
C ILE A 178 8.08 11.05 -4.72
N ARG A 179 7.62 10.12 -5.57
CA ARG A 179 7.63 8.70 -5.21
C ARG A 179 8.97 8.04 -5.53
N ASN A 180 9.35 7.05 -4.72
CA ASN A 180 10.53 6.21 -4.91
C ASN A 180 11.82 6.98 -5.21
N PHE A 181 12.00 8.12 -4.54
CA PHE A 181 13.26 8.85 -4.59
C PHE A 181 14.39 7.90 -4.18
N THR A 182 15.36 7.74 -5.06
CA THR A 182 16.40 6.74 -4.92
C THR A 182 17.71 7.41 -4.54
N ILE A 183 18.36 6.92 -3.49
CA ILE A 183 19.74 7.27 -3.16
C ILE A 183 20.64 6.05 -3.31
N LYS A 184 21.88 6.29 -3.74
CA LYS A 184 22.93 5.28 -3.82
C LYS A 184 23.74 5.24 -2.54
N THR A 185 24.18 4.06 -2.17
CA THR A 185 24.92 3.77 -0.94
C THR A 185 26.25 3.09 -1.26
N SER A 186 27.24 3.22 -0.38
CA SER A 186 28.59 2.71 -0.67
C SER A 186 28.75 1.22 -0.42
N LYS A 187 27.80 0.59 0.28
CA LYS A 187 27.81 -0.84 0.60
C LYS A 187 26.44 -1.45 0.30
N PRO A 188 26.38 -2.70 -0.16
CA PRO A 188 25.11 -3.37 -0.40
C PRO A 188 24.39 -3.69 0.91
N THR A 189 23.06 -3.79 0.87
CA THR A 189 22.25 -4.30 1.98
C THR A 189 22.47 -5.79 2.22
N GLU A 190 22.44 -6.18 3.49
CA GLU A 190 22.61 -7.56 3.94
C GLU A 190 21.40 -8.07 4.75
N ILE A 191 20.28 -7.34 4.71
CA ILE A 191 19.14 -7.56 5.62
C ILE A 191 18.38 -8.88 5.38
N THR A 192 18.63 -9.57 4.26
CA THR A 192 17.92 -10.81 3.91
C THR A 192 18.82 -11.76 3.12
N SER A 193 18.78 -13.03 3.50
CA SER A 193 19.51 -14.10 2.81
C SER A 193 18.77 -14.62 1.58
N THR A 194 19.49 -15.22 0.63
CA THR A 194 18.87 -15.86 -0.54
C THR A 194 17.84 -16.93 -0.16
N SER A 195 18.07 -17.71 0.89
CA SER A 195 17.13 -18.74 1.35
C SER A 195 15.81 -18.16 1.86
N GLU A 196 15.85 -17.00 2.52
CA GLU A 196 14.64 -16.27 2.95
C GLU A 196 13.87 -15.70 1.76
N ILE A 197 14.56 -15.19 0.74
CA ILE A 197 13.92 -14.74 -0.51
C ILE A 197 13.23 -15.92 -1.20
N VAL A 198 13.90 -17.07 -1.34
CA VAL A 198 13.30 -18.29 -1.92
C VAL A 198 12.07 -18.74 -1.12
N LYS A 199 12.14 -18.70 0.22
CA LYS A 199 11.00 -19.01 1.09
C LYS A 199 9.84 -18.04 0.87
N HIS A 200 10.09 -16.74 0.73
CA HIS A 200 9.09 -15.74 0.39
C HIS A 200 8.50 -15.97 -1.00
N ASN A 201 9.32 -16.24 -2.01
CA ASN A 201 8.88 -16.55 -3.37
C ASN A 201 8.06 -17.84 -3.43
N SER A 202 8.27 -18.78 -2.50
CA SER A 202 7.50 -20.02 -2.38
C SER A 202 6.10 -19.82 -1.78
N ASN A 203 5.78 -18.62 -1.30
CA ASN A 203 4.43 -18.29 -0.85
C ASN A 203 3.45 -18.39 -2.03
N SER A 204 2.33 -19.10 -1.84
CA SER A 204 1.35 -19.34 -2.91
C SER A 204 0.81 -18.06 -3.55
N ARG A 205 0.70 -16.96 -2.80
CA ARG A 205 0.26 -15.66 -3.35
C ARG A 205 1.31 -15.03 -4.25
N VAL A 206 2.59 -15.14 -3.88
CA VAL A 206 3.71 -14.59 -4.67
C VAL A 206 3.89 -15.40 -5.94
N GLN A 207 3.88 -16.74 -5.84
CA GLN A 207 3.90 -17.63 -7.01
C GLN A 207 2.71 -17.41 -7.93
N ALA A 208 1.50 -17.26 -7.37
CA ALA A 208 0.31 -16.97 -8.15
C ALA A 208 0.47 -15.66 -8.92
N SER A 209 0.87 -14.58 -8.26
CA SER A 209 1.07 -13.28 -8.92
C SER A 209 2.23 -13.27 -9.92
N PHE A 210 3.29 -14.05 -9.72
CA PHE A 210 4.35 -14.23 -10.72
C PHE A 210 3.86 -14.94 -12.00
N ASN A 211 2.90 -15.85 -11.86
CA ASN A 211 2.34 -16.63 -12.97
C ASN A 211 1.00 -16.08 -13.49
N GLU A 212 0.48 -15.01 -12.88
CA GLU A 212 -0.80 -14.40 -13.20
C GLU A 212 -0.75 -13.76 -14.59
N SER A 213 -1.88 -13.81 -15.31
CA SER A 213 -2.09 -12.98 -16.50
C SER A 213 -2.53 -11.60 -16.03
N TRP A 214 -1.59 -10.65 -15.99
CA TRP A 214 -1.85 -9.31 -15.52
C TRP A 214 -2.72 -8.54 -16.52
N LYS A 215 -3.70 -7.80 -16.00
CA LYS A 215 -4.55 -6.89 -16.77
C LYS A 215 -4.19 -5.45 -16.45
N LEU A 216 -4.07 -4.63 -17.48
CA LEU A 216 -3.78 -3.21 -17.39
C LEU A 216 -4.92 -2.45 -18.05
N ASN A 217 -5.61 -1.61 -17.28
CA ASN A 217 -6.73 -0.85 -17.82
C ASN A 217 -6.19 0.38 -18.54
N PHE A 218 -6.55 0.53 -19.81
CA PHE A 218 -6.32 1.72 -20.61
C PHE A 218 -7.59 2.58 -20.59
N PHE A 219 -7.53 3.68 -19.87
CA PHE A 219 -8.59 4.67 -19.80
C PHE A 219 -8.53 5.55 -21.03
N THR A 220 -9.67 5.75 -21.67
CA THR A 220 -9.77 6.46 -22.95
C THR A 220 -11.13 7.14 -23.10
N THR A 221 -11.22 8.13 -23.99
CA THR A 221 -12.50 8.72 -24.43
C THR A 221 -13.05 8.08 -25.70
N ASN A 222 -12.33 7.14 -26.32
CA ASN A 222 -12.72 6.51 -27.58
C ASN A 222 -12.91 5.00 -27.44
N THR A 223 -13.88 4.46 -28.16
CA THR A 223 -14.02 3.00 -28.30
C THR A 223 -12.83 2.40 -29.06
N TYR A 224 -12.27 1.32 -28.53
CA TYR A 224 -11.25 0.55 -29.24
C TYR A 224 -11.86 -0.26 -30.38
N ARG A 225 -11.21 -0.21 -31.54
CA ARG A 225 -11.53 -0.93 -32.77
C ARG A 225 -10.25 -1.52 -33.31
N TYR A 226 -10.16 -2.84 -33.32
CA TYR A 226 -8.95 -3.58 -33.66
C TYR A 226 -8.64 -3.51 -35.16
N ASP A 227 -9.63 -3.31 -36.01
CA ASP A 227 -9.52 -3.25 -37.47
C ASP A 227 -9.11 -1.87 -38.00
N ASP A 228 -9.21 -0.84 -37.16
CA ASP A 228 -8.87 0.54 -37.53
C ASP A 228 -7.38 0.85 -37.29
N ILE A 229 -6.63 1.05 -38.38
CA ILE A 229 -5.21 1.43 -38.32
C ILE A 229 -4.98 2.85 -37.79
N ASN A 230 -5.99 3.72 -37.90
CA ASN A 230 -5.95 5.10 -37.41
C ASN A 230 -6.60 5.23 -36.03
N ASN A 231 -6.84 4.10 -35.36
CA ASN A 231 -7.43 4.10 -34.02
C ASN A 231 -6.55 4.91 -33.05
N GLN A 232 -7.12 5.97 -32.51
CA GLN A 232 -6.42 6.88 -31.60
C GLN A 232 -5.89 6.16 -30.35
N ASN A 233 -6.58 5.13 -29.86
CA ASN A 233 -6.09 4.35 -28.72
C ASN A 233 -4.78 3.64 -29.06
N LYS A 234 -4.66 3.04 -30.25
CA LYS A 234 -3.42 2.38 -30.70
C LYS A 234 -2.26 3.37 -30.78
N ILE A 235 -2.51 4.54 -31.35
CA ILE A 235 -1.51 5.61 -31.49
C ILE A 235 -1.04 6.05 -30.10
N ARG A 236 -1.96 6.35 -29.18
CA ARG A 236 -1.64 6.79 -27.81
C ARG A 236 -0.93 5.72 -27.00
N ILE A 237 -1.31 4.45 -27.12
CA ILE A 237 -0.62 3.34 -26.46
C ILE A 237 0.83 3.26 -26.94
N LYS A 238 1.06 3.33 -28.26
CA LYS A 238 2.40 3.32 -28.85
C LYS A 238 3.24 4.51 -28.38
N GLU A 239 2.68 5.72 -28.36
CA GLU A 239 3.37 6.91 -27.83
C GLU A 239 3.79 6.75 -26.36
N ILE A 240 2.92 6.18 -25.51
CA ILE A 240 3.25 5.91 -24.10
C ILE A 240 4.40 4.89 -24.01
N ILE A 241 4.32 3.80 -24.77
CA ILE A 241 5.35 2.75 -24.81
C ILE A 241 6.69 3.32 -25.30
N ASP A 242 6.70 4.09 -26.38
CA ASP A 242 7.90 4.71 -26.94
C ASP A 242 8.55 5.68 -25.96
N ASN A 243 7.76 6.47 -25.23
CA ASN A 243 8.26 7.34 -24.16
C ASN A 243 8.96 6.53 -23.05
N ILE A 244 8.38 5.40 -22.61
CA ILE A 244 9.01 4.51 -21.61
C ILE A 244 10.30 3.89 -22.15
N ASN A 245 10.27 3.41 -23.40
CA ASN A 245 11.43 2.80 -24.06
C ASN A 245 12.57 3.79 -24.29
N SER A 246 12.27 5.08 -24.48
CA SER A 246 13.29 6.13 -24.61
C SER A 246 14.01 6.45 -23.30
N LYS A 247 13.37 6.19 -22.15
CA LYS A 247 13.86 6.55 -20.80
C LYS A 247 14.57 5.39 -20.10
N LYS A 248 15.47 4.70 -20.82
CA LYS A 248 16.22 3.53 -20.29
C LYS A 248 17.15 3.88 -19.12
N ASN A 249 17.51 5.15 -18.97
CA ASN A 249 18.35 5.64 -17.90
C ASN A 249 17.62 5.81 -16.56
N LEU A 250 16.28 5.78 -16.55
CA LEU A 250 15.52 5.80 -15.30
C LEU A 250 15.60 4.45 -14.59
N ASN A 251 15.52 4.47 -13.25
CA ASN A 251 15.43 3.24 -12.49
C ASN A 251 14.15 2.46 -12.85
N TYR A 252 14.17 1.16 -12.58
CA TYR A 252 13.11 0.25 -13.00
C TYR A 252 11.75 0.55 -12.35
N ILE A 253 11.73 1.17 -11.16
CA ILE A 253 10.50 1.56 -10.47
C ILE A 253 9.88 2.78 -11.13
N ASP A 254 10.68 3.80 -11.47
CA ASP A 254 10.22 4.99 -12.18
C ASP A 254 9.75 4.66 -13.60
N ARG A 255 10.42 3.74 -14.30
CA ARG A 255 9.94 3.22 -15.60
C ARG A 255 8.58 2.52 -15.46
N SER A 256 8.40 1.78 -14.38
CA SER A 256 7.12 1.15 -14.02
C SER A 256 6.03 2.17 -13.69
N LEU A 257 6.36 3.25 -12.98
CA LEU A 257 5.44 4.34 -12.70
C LEU A 257 5.04 5.12 -13.96
N LEU A 258 5.96 5.31 -14.92
CA LEU A 258 5.66 5.95 -16.20
C LEU A 258 4.62 5.19 -17.02
N LEU A 259 4.61 3.87 -16.94
CA LEU A 259 3.55 3.08 -17.56
C LEU A 259 2.21 3.39 -16.89
N GLN A 260 2.16 3.55 -15.57
CA GLN A 260 0.99 4.04 -14.84
C GLN A 260 0.83 5.56 -14.96
N ASN A 261 0.51 6.00 -16.17
CA ASN A 261 0.40 7.41 -16.54
C ASN A 261 -0.88 8.11 -16.02
N GLU A 262 -1.56 7.56 -15.00
CA GLU A 262 -2.74 8.19 -14.39
C GLU A 262 -2.40 9.57 -13.80
N ILE A 263 -1.17 9.75 -13.37
CA ILE A 263 -0.70 10.92 -12.63
C ILE A 263 -0.81 12.19 -13.49
N VAL A 264 -0.61 12.09 -14.81
CA VAL A 264 -0.70 13.23 -15.74
C VAL A 264 -2.15 13.55 -16.12
N LYS A 265 -3.14 12.70 -15.75
CA LYS A 265 -4.59 12.85 -15.99
C LYS A 265 -4.96 13.36 -17.39
N ASN A 266 -4.28 12.86 -18.42
CA ASN A 266 -4.74 13.06 -19.78
C ASN A 266 -5.96 12.16 -20.07
N ASN A 267 -6.64 12.41 -21.19
CA ASN A 267 -7.74 11.55 -21.66
C ASN A 267 -7.32 10.10 -21.98
N TYR A 268 -6.02 9.78 -21.92
CA TYR A 268 -5.45 8.48 -22.24
C TYR A 268 -4.38 8.11 -21.22
N PHE A 269 -4.60 7.07 -20.44
CA PHE A 269 -3.62 6.60 -19.48
C PHE A 269 -3.84 5.13 -19.11
N PHE A 270 -2.78 4.48 -18.63
CA PHE A 270 -2.90 3.17 -18.04
C PHE A 270 -3.01 3.24 -16.52
N ARG A 271 -3.77 2.31 -15.95
CA ARG A 271 -3.80 2.04 -14.51
C ARG A 271 -3.79 0.53 -14.30
N LEU A 272 -2.95 0.07 -13.38
CA LEU A 272 -3.01 -1.30 -12.92
C LEU A 272 -4.11 -1.40 -11.86
N SER A 273 -5.31 -1.82 -12.27
CA SER A 273 -6.35 -2.19 -11.32
C SER A 273 -6.30 -3.69 -11.05
N ARG A 274 -5.95 -4.06 -9.82
CA ARG A 274 -6.34 -5.37 -9.31
C ARG A 274 -7.77 -5.23 -8.80
N GLU A 275 -8.73 -5.81 -9.52
CA GLU A 275 -10.10 -5.87 -9.03
C GLU A 275 -10.10 -6.69 -7.73
N ILE A 276 -10.19 -6.02 -6.59
CA ILE A 276 -10.48 -6.71 -5.33
C ILE A 276 -11.99 -6.93 -5.33
N VAL A 277 -12.42 -7.98 -6.07
CA VAL A 277 -13.82 -8.38 -6.31
C VAL A 277 -14.66 -8.41 -5.03
N THR A 278 -14.03 -8.56 -3.87
CA THR A 278 -14.70 -8.66 -2.56
C THR A 278 -14.94 -7.34 -1.82
N THR A 279 -14.29 -6.22 -2.16
CA THR A 279 -14.30 -5.03 -1.26
C THR A 279 -14.99 -3.79 -1.80
N LYS A 280 -15.30 -3.71 -3.11
CA LYS A 280 -15.81 -2.47 -3.76
C LYS A 280 -14.97 -1.22 -3.45
N GLU A 281 -13.74 -1.36 -2.94
CA GLU A 281 -12.85 -0.24 -2.71
C GLU A 281 -12.34 0.27 -4.07
N LYS A 282 -12.40 1.59 -4.24
CA LYS A 282 -11.88 2.28 -5.42
C LYS A 282 -10.42 1.90 -5.62
N SER A 283 -10.09 1.55 -6.86
CA SER A 283 -8.77 1.21 -7.39
C SER A 283 -7.63 1.94 -6.67
N LYS A 284 -6.87 1.20 -5.86
CA LYS A 284 -5.61 1.70 -5.28
C LYS A 284 -4.55 1.71 -6.39
N LEU A 285 -3.69 2.73 -6.38
CA LEU A 285 -2.48 2.77 -7.21
C LEU A 285 -1.57 1.61 -6.77
N PHE A 286 -1.68 0.46 -7.43
CA PHE A 286 -0.73 -0.63 -7.23
C PHE A 286 0.59 -0.27 -7.88
N PHE A 287 1.72 -0.67 -7.31
CA PHE A 287 2.99 -0.63 -8.03
C PHE A 287 2.94 -1.64 -9.20
N ILE A 288 3.61 -1.35 -10.32
CA ILE A 288 3.85 -2.40 -11.33
C ILE A 288 5.00 -3.29 -10.83
N PRO A 289 4.80 -4.61 -10.69
CA PRO A 289 5.78 -5.53 -10.11
C PRO A 289 6.83 -6.02 -11.13
N PHE A 290 7.19 -5.21 -12.14
CA PHE A 290 8.07 -5.63 -13.23
C PHE A 290 9.32 -4.76 -13.35
N LYS A 291 10.46 -5.42 -13.49
CA LYS A 291 11.73 -4.79 -13.87
C LYS A 291 11.96 -5.07 -15.35
N PHE A 292 11.62 -4.11 -16.20
CA PHE A 292 11.75 -4.24 -17.65
C PHE A 292 13.23 -4.31 -18.06
N THR A 293 13.65 -5.44 -18.63
CA THR A 293 15.03 -5.64 -19.12
C THR A 293 15.21 -5.28 -20.59
N GLY A 294 14.11 -5.12 -21.32
CA GLY A 294 14.09 -4.71 -22.72
C GLY A 294 13.05 -3.64 -23.02
N ASP A 295 12.77 -3.49 -24.32
CA ASP A 295 11.72 -2.62 -24.82
C ASP A 295 10.35 -3.28 -24.65
N LEU A 296 9.35 -2.46 -24.33
CA LEU A 296 7.95 -2.84 -24.31
C LEU A 296 7.43 -2.80 -25.74
N THR A 297 6.61 -3.77 -26.13
CA THR A 297 5.99 -3.84 -27.45
C THR A 297 4.49 -4.00 -27.33
N PHE A 298 3.74 -3.24 -28.12
CA PHE A 298 2.29 -3.43 -28.26
C PHE A 298 2.02 -4.54 -29.28
N ALA A 299 1.39 -5.62 -28.83
CA ALA A 299 1.04 -6.79 -29.63
C ALA A 299 -0.48 -6.87 -29.85
N GLU A 300 -0.87 -6.98 -31.10
CA GLU A 300 -2.28 -7.15 -31.53
C GLU A 300 -2.53 -8.56 -32.09
N THR A 301 -1.47 -9.37 -32.18
CA THR A 301 -1.50 -10.75 -32.69
C THR A 301 -0.76 -11.68 -31.76
N ASP A 302 -1.16 -12.95 -31.74
CA ASP A 302 -0.46 -14.03 -31.04
C ASP A 302 0.82 -14.45 -31.78
N GLU A 303 1.55 -15.41 -31.21
CA GLU A 303 2.80 -15.93 -31.78
C GLU A 303 2.62 -16.65 -33.14
N ASN A 304 1.38 -17.03 -33.49
CA ASN A 304 1.02 -17.65 -34.76
C ASN A 304 0.46 -16.64 -35.78
N GLY A 305 0.37 -15.36 -35.41
CA GLY A 305 -0.19 -14.30 -36.24
C GLY A 305 -1.72 -14.21 -36.20
N HIS A 306 -2.41 -14.90 -35.29
CA HIS A 306 -3.84 -14.73 -35.11
C HIS A 306 -4.13 -13.45 -34.32
N GLU A 307 -5.17 -12.73 -34.70
CA GLU A 307 -5.58 -11.50 -34.02
C GLU A 307 -6.01 -11.76 -32.57
N LEU A 308 -5.61 -10.86 -31.68
CA LEU A 308 -5.98 -10.88 -30.27
C LEU A 308 -7.25 -10.03 -30.05
N PHE A 309 -8.24 -10.59 -29.36
CA PHE A 309 -9.42 -9.85 -28.90
C PHE A 309 -9.07 -8.78 -27.86
N GLU A 310 -8.12 -9.08 -26.98
CA GLU A 310 -7.53 -8.16 -26.01
C GLU A 310 -6.05 -7.98 -26.39
N PRO A 311 -5.63 -6.81 -26.92
CA PRO A 311 -4.24 -6.59 -27.26
C PRO A 311 -3.39 -6.56 -25.98
N GLU A 312 -2.08 -6.77 -26.15
CA GLU A 312 -1.17 -6.99 -25.03
C GLU A 312 0.04 -6.05 -25.10
N ILE A 313 0.60 -5.70 -23.94
CA ILE A 313 1.97 -5.19 -23.84
C ILE A 313 2.88 -6.37 -23.49
N VAL A 314 3.81 -6.67 -24.39
CA VAL A 314 4.77 -7.76 -24.24
C VAL A 314 6.14 -7.17 -23.90
N PHE A 315 6.87 -7.82 -22.98
CA PHE A 315 8.23 -7.43 -22.63
C PHE A 315 8.99 -8.58 -21.97
N ASN A 316 10.32 -8.53 -22.06
CA ASN A 316 11.19 -9.30 -21.18
C ASN A 316 11.42 -8.52 -19.88
N GLY A 317 11.39 -9.22 -18.75
CA GLY A 317 11.66 -8.59 -17.46
C GLY A 317 11.81 -9.57 -16.32
N GLY A 318 12.20 -9.05 -15.17
CA GLY A 318 12.10 -9.72 -13.87
C GLY A 318 10.82 -9.33 -13.16
N PHE A 319 10.41 -10.15 -12.19
CA PHE A 319 9.30 -9.85 -11.29
C PHE A 319 9.82 -9.55 -9.89
N PHE A 320 9.14 -8.64 -9.19
CA PHE A 320 9.40 -8.41 -7.79
C PHE A 320 8.12 -8.13 -7.01
N SER A 321 8.16 -8.41 -5.72
CA SER A 321 7.07 -8.12 -4.79
C SER A 321 7.47 -7.04 -3.81
N LEU A 322 6.48 -6.30 -3.32
CA LEU A 322 6.66 -5.39 -2.19
C LEU A 322 6.14 -6.08 -0.92
N ALA A 323 7.03 -6.30 0.03
CA ALA A 323 6.67 -6.72 1.38
C ALA A 323 6.85 -5.55 2.36
N ASN A 324 6.24 -5.64 3.53
CA ASN A 324 6.51 -4.75 4.64
C ASN A 324 7.19 -5.51 5.78
N ASN A 325 8.00 -4.81 6.55
CA ASN A 325 8.62 -5.31 7.76
C ASN A 325 8.75 -4.16 8.76
N THR A 326 9.19 -4.48 9.99
CA THR A 326 9.26 -3.50 11.07
C THR A 326 10.59 -3.54 11.78
N ILE A 327 11.07 -2.38 12.19
CA ILE A 327 12.30 -2.21 12.98
C ILE A 327 11.98 -1.47 14.28
N ARG A 328 12.78 -1.69 15.33
CA ARG A 328 12.68 -0.95 16.58
C ARG A 328 13.90 -0.08 16.79
N ILE A 329 13.69 1.23 16.90
CA ILE A 329 14.76 2.23 17.13
C ILE A 329 14.43 2.97 18.41
N LYS A 330 15.33 2.90 19.41
CA LYS A 330 15.13 3.51 20.74
C LYS A 330 13.79 3.13 21.40
N GLY A 331 13.34 1.89 21.17
CA GLY A 331 12.10 1.36 21.73
C GLY A 331 10.81 1.69 20.96
N GLU A 332 10.89 2.52 19.91
CA GLU A 332 9.78 2.86 19.01
C GLU A 332 9.77 1.93 17.79
N LYS A 333 8.58 1.55 17.33
CA LYS A 333 8.39 0.64 16.19
C LYS A 333 8.16 1.46 14.91
N TYR A 334 8.86 1.13 13.84
CA TYR A 334 8.74 1.76 12.52
C TYR A 334 8.47 0.68 11.47
N GLU A 335 7.68 1.00 10.44
CA GLU A 335 7.43 0.12 9.29
C GLU A 335 8.24 0.59 8.08
N TYR A 336 8.81 -0.37 7.35
CA TYR A 336 9.54 -0.12 6.11
C TYR A 336 9.16 -1.16 5.05
N GLY A 337 9.36 -0.82 3.78
CA GLY A 337 9.10 -1.72 2.66
C GLY A 337 10.35 -2.49 2.23
N LEU A 338 10.12 -3.59 1.53
CA LEU A 338 11.17 -4.42 0.91
C LEU A 338 10.76 -4.75 -0.52
N TYR A 339 11.56 -4.33 -1.51
CA TYR A 339 11.47 -4.89 -2.85
C TYR A 339 12.21 -6.22 -2.90
N ILE A 340 11.45 -7.29 -3.12
CA ILE A 340 11.95 -8.66 -3.08
C ILE A 340 11.87 -9.26 -4.48
N PRO A 341 13.01 -9.58 -5.13
CA PRO A 341 13.02 -10.21 -6.45
C PRO A 341 12.37 -11.59 -6.40
N TYR A 342 11.84 -12.02 -7.54
CA TYR A 342 11.52 -13.41 -7.78
C TYR A 342 12.75 -14.12 -8.35
N LEU A 343 13.28 -15.09 -7.60
CA LEU A 343 14.50 -15.80 -7.96
C LEU A 343 14.18 -17.04 -8.80
N ASN A 344 15.12 -17.40 -9.68
CA ASN A 344 15.04 -18.63 -10.46
C ASN A 344 15.12 -19.86 -9.51
N PRO A 345 14.14 -20.78 -9.52
CA PRO A 345 14.16 -21.94 -8.62
C PRO A 345 15.33 -22.90 -8.83
N LYS A 346 15.92 -22.94 -10.03
CA LYS A 346 17.08 -23.77 -10.39
C LYS A 346 18.40 -23.06 -10.09
N GLU A 347 18.41 -21.73 -10.20
CA GLU A 347 19.57 -20.86 -9.96
C GLU A 347 19.18 -19.74 -8.98
N PRO A 348 19.04 -20.04 -7.68
CA PRO A 348 18.44 -19.12 -6.71
C PRO A 348 19.28 -17.87 -6.43
N HIS A 349 20.43 -17.70 -7.05
CA HIS A 349 21.22 -16.46 -6.98
C HIS A 349 20.86 -15.47 -8.09
N ASN A 350 20.06 -15.90 -9.08
CA ASN A 350 19.67 -15.12 -10.24
C ASN A 350 18.18 -14.75 -10.17
N GLU A 351 17.86 -13.54 -10.63
CA GLU A 351 16.47 -13.14 -10.90
C GLU A 351 15.90 -14.02 -12.02
N GLU A 352 14.65 -14.45 -11.88
CA GLU A 352 13.93 -15.13 -12.95
C GLU A 352 13.50 -14.10 -14.00
N ILE A 353 14.07 -14.19 -15.20
CA ILE A 353 13.72 -13.36 -16.34
C ILE A 353 12.86 -14.18 -17.31
N LYS A 354 11.69 -13.65 -17.68
CA LYS A 354 10.83 -14.25 -18.70
C LYS A 354 10.09 -13.21 -19.53
N ASN A 355 9.47 -13.69 -20.60
CA ASN A 355 8.52 -12.89 -21.39
C ASN A 355 7.20 -12.76 -20.60
N PHE A 356 6.85 -11.53 -20.23
CA PHE A 356 5.58 -11.19 -19.62
C PHE A 356 4.64 -10.58 -20.65
N LYS A 357 3.34 -10.73 -20.40
CA LYS A 357 2.24 -10.19 -21.23
C LYS A 357 1.27 -9.47 -20.29
N LEU A 358 0.99 -8.20 -20.56
CA LEU A 358 -0.05 -7.42 -19.87
C LEU A 358 -1.22 -7.25 -20.83
N LYS A 359 -2.35 -7.87 -20.51
CA LYS A 359 -3.57 -7.72 -21.29
C LYS A 359 -4.14 -6.32 -21.09
N ILE A 360 -4.47 -5.64 -22.18
CA ILE A 360 -5.04 -4.31 -22.12
C ILE A 360 -6.55 -4.40 -22.12
N ASP A 361 -7.17 -3.87 -21.07
CA ASP A 361 -8.62 -3.69 -20.98
C ASP A 361 -8.98 -2.24 -21.24
N PHE A 362 -9.96 -1.97 -22.11
CA PHE A 362 -10.31 -0.61 -22.52
C PHE A 362 -11.45 -0.08 -21.66
N VAL A 363 -11.17 0.97 -20.89
CA VAL A 363 -12.16 1.64 -20.05
C VAL A 363 -12.51 2.98 -20.69
N VAL A 364 -13.73 3.09 -21.20
CA VAL A 364 -14.23 4.37 -21.74
C VAL A 364 -14.76 5.21 -20.58
N GLU A 365 -14.10 6.33 -20.29
CA GLU A 365 -14.61 7.32 -19.34
C GLU A 365 -15.45 8.37 -20.08
N ASP A 366 -16.75 8.41 -19.77
CA ASP A 366 -17.60 9.52 -20.18
C ASP A 366 -17.08 10.80 -19.51
N GLN A 367 -16.82 11.84 -20.30
CA GLN A 367 -16.49 13.15 -19.76
C GLN A 367 -17.64 13.59 -18.87
N LYS A 368 -17.43 13.64 -17.55
CA LYS A 368 -18.29 14.40 -16.66
C LYS A 368 -18.10 15.87 -17.03
N THR A 369 -19.04 16.39 -17.83
CA THR A 369 -19.26 17.81 -18.10
C THR A 369 -19.32 18.64 -16.84
#